data_AF-A0A015JYB7-F1
#
_entry.id   AF-A0A015JYB7-F1
#
_cell.length_a   1.000
_cell.length_b   1.000
_cell.length_c   1.000
_cell.angle_alpha   90.00
_cell.angle_beta   90.00
_cell.angle_gamma   90.00
#
_symmetry.space_group_name_H-M   'P 1'
#
loop_
_entity.id
_entity.type
_entity.pdbx_description
1 polymer ?
#
loop_
_entity_poly.entity_id
_entity_poly.type
_entity_poly.pdbx_seq_one_letter_code
_entity_poly.pdbx_strand_id
1 'polypeptide(L)'
;MNSLNTQNKVILPGKLSIECFEQVLTNLKDDPGTLFSCLLVNRCWCRLSVPLLWSHPFEYHGFGELAANIIQVYISCLPVDELQILIDEGLDLPECHPPLFDYPRYLQSFESAHFTGAIMSWLSTKVNTKTFASVLEERDMDISTNTYIVQTILGNLLFSRSKGIKDLDIVHFDEDDDSLIMDITTFDDANRALSRLEKLQFDYSGWSEQGDKSSEIISNLFDFMTQSSHNIQHIYINITNISDQDFDLPQIAISISNLIKSQNNLRDLIMLEFWTPDAAATIFDSLPSQSNSLTYLRLHDLYQDQYLFLLKILPTLKNLETLQLINLHPDIDEPFRFIESSDTIINLKNLHYQEEKSHLDISTLIGPIIRMANLNLRSLSLASVNPDLVEIIRQYCPNLTHLSLTLTTPEIPISVSNLLSTSVFLRHFSIYIYSSEFPFLTTEELLKFSRSFPKSILYFGFYLAINSDILNFFLKECPASFQVLSIYRPETIEENLLKVIINYAKDKKSLRKLLLDSDVDIYSYEGSVTSATIQEARSIIPIIDGTIEHNRPYSGSVMDDLNDRELWDSDLTPLS
;
A
#
# COMPACT_ATOMS: atom_id res chain seq x y z
N MET A 1 -0.84 5.92 -78.14
CA MET A 1 0.45 5.28 -77.83
C MET A 1 1.02 5.95 -76.60
N ASN A 2 1.28 5.14 -75.58
CA ASN A 2 2.16 5.31 -74.41
C ASN A 2 1.88 6.47 -73.44
N SER A 3 1.92 6.33 -72.12
CA SER A 3 1.70 5.25 -71.14
C SER A 3 2.08 5.87 -69.79
N LEU A 4 1.30 5.59 -68.75
CA LEU A 4 1.68 5.60 -67.32
C LEU A 4 1.96 6.98 -66.67
N ASN A 5 1.02 7.45 -65.86
CA ASN A 5 1.24 7.36 -64.42
C ASN A 5 -0.09 7.27 -63.66
N THR A 6 -0.28 6.11 -63.05
CA THR A 6 -1.39 5.69 -62.20
C THR A 6 -1.57 6.63 -61.01
N GLN A 7 -2.81 7.11 -60.85
CA GLN A 7 -3.30 7.65 -59.58
C GLN A 7 -3.29 6.52 -58.54
N ASN A 8 -2.19 6.34 -57.82
CA ASN A 8 -2.23 5.69 -56.51
C ASN A 8 -2.75 6.69 -55.50
N LYS A 9 -4.07 6.82 -55.43
CA LYS A 9 -4.75 7.25 -54.21
C LYS A 9 -4.43 6.18 -53.17
N VAL A 10 -3.41 6.41 -52.34
CA VAL A 10 -3.25 5.69 -51.08
C VAL A 10 -4.43 6.15 -50.21
N ILE A 11 -5.51 5.37 -50.25
CA ILE A 11 -6.59 5.47 -49.28
C ILE A 11 -5.99 4.92 -47.98
N LEU A 12 -5.55 5.81 -47.10
CA LEU A 12 -5.16 5.43 -45.74
C LEU A 12 -6.38 4.77 -45.07
N PRO A 13 -6.25 3.56 -44.50
CA PRO A 13 -7.33 2.93 -43.78
C PRO A 13 -7.70 3.80 -42.56
N GLY A 14 -9.00 4.02 -42.38
CA GLY A 14 -9.69 4.68 -41.27
C GLY A 14 -8.88 5.62 -40.38
N LYS A 15 -9.14 6.94 -40.44
CA LYS A 15 -8.74 7.83 -39.35
C LYS A 15 -9.45 7.36 -38.08
N LEU A 16 -8.69 6.81 -37.13
CA LEU A 16 -9.14 6.61 -35.75
C LEU A 16 -9.70 7.93 -35.22
N SER A 17 -10.81 7.85 -34.49
CA SER A 17 -11.45 9.04 -33.92
C SER A 17 -10.65 9.56 -32.73
N ILE A 18 -10.92 10.79 -32.29
CA ILE A 18 -10.22 11.38 -31.14
C ILE A 18 -10.48 10.56 -29.87
N GLU A 19 -11.69 10.02 -29.74
CA GLU A 19 -12.11 9.16 -28.63
C GLU A 19 -11.29 7.86 -28.58
N CYS A 20 -10.91 7.31 -29.74
CA CYS A 20 -10.00 6.15 -29.78
C CYS A 20 -8.60 6.51 -29.27
N PHE A 21 -8.07 7.69 -29.62
CA PHE A 21 -6.77 8.14 -29.13
C PHE A 21 -6.80 8.44 -27.64
N GLU A 22 -7.87 9.07 -27.14
CA GLU A 22 -8.10 9.28 -25.71
C GLU A 22 -8.07 7.95 -24.96
N GLN A 23 -8.82 6.94 -25.42
CA GLN A 23 -8.84 5.63 -24.78
C GLN A 23 -7.46 4.96 -24.79
N VAL A 24 -6.73 5.02 -25.91
CA VAL A 24 -5.37 4.47 -25.98
C VAL A 24 -4.45 5.14 -24.96
N LEU A 25 -4.47 6.48 -24.89
CA LEU A 25 -3.62 7.24 -23.98
C LEU A 25 -4.01 7.09 -22.51
N THR A 26 -5.31 6.98 -22.20
CA THR A 26 -5.77 6.71 -20.83
C THR A 26 -5.28 5.36 -20.31
N ASN A 27 -5.13 4.34 -21.18
CA ASN A 27 -4.51 3.06 -20.80
C ASN A 27 -2.99 3.17 -20.57
N LEU A 28 -2.37 4.30 -20.90
CA LEU A 28 -0.94 4.58 -20.70
C LEU A 28 -0.70 5.56 -19.56
N LYS A 29 -1.73 5.90 -18.77
CA LYS A 29 -1.64 6.90 -17.69
C LYS A 29 -0.53 6.59 -16.66
N ASP A 30 -0.28 5.30 -16.41
CA ASP A 30 0.71 4.79 -15.46
C ASP A 30 2.07 4.49 -16.15
N ASP A 31 2.25 4.91 -17.42
CA ASP A 31 3.51 4.83 -18.17
C ASP A 31 3.90 6.23 -18.70
N PRO A 32 4.49 7.08 -17.84
CA PRO A 32 4.86 8.45 -18.21
C PRO A 32 5.91 8.49 -19.33
N GLY A 33 6.77 7.48 -19.44
CA GLY A 33 7.79 7.40 -20.49
C GLY A 33 7.17 7.23 -21.89
N THR A 34 6.18 6.34 -21.99
CA THR A 34 5.42 6.17 -23.23
C THR A 34 4.54 7.39 -23.52
N LEU A 35 3.91 8.00 -22.51
CA LEU A 35 3.15 9.24 -22.69
C LEU A 35 4.02 10.40 -23.16
N PHE A 36 5.26 10.51 -22.68
CA PHE A 36 6.20 11.52 -23.17
C PHE A 36 6.52 11.29 -24.66
N SER A 37 6.77 10.04 -25.06
CA SER A 37 6.98 9.68 -26.47
C SER A 37 5.76 10.04 -27.34
N CYS A 38 4.56 9.86 -26.81
CA CYS A 38 3.31 10.24 -27.47
C CYS A 38 3.21 11.75 -27.76
N LEU A 39 3.80 12.61 -26.92
CA LEU A 39 3.83 14.06 -27.15
C LEU A 39 4.49 14.42 -28.49
N LEU A 40 5.49 13.65 -28.90
CA LEU A 40 6.33 13.94 -30.05
C LEU A 40 5.73 13.47 -31.38
N VAL A 41 4.63 12.70 -31.34
CA VAL A 41 4.02 12.10 -32.53
C VAL A 41 3.39 13.16 -33.43
N ASN A 42 2.43 13.93 -32.90
CA ASN A 42 1.79 15.06 -33.59
C ASN A 42 1.00 15.94 -32.60
N ARG A 43 0.46 17.06 -33.08
CA ARG A 43 -0.31 18.02 -32.26
C ARG A 43 -1.53 17.42 -31.54
N CYS A 44 -2.19 16.42 -32.10
CA CYS A 44 -3.36 15.78 -31.48
C CYS A 44 -2.92 14.96 -30.27
N TRP A 45 -1.93 14.08 -30.45
CA TRP A 45 -1.37 13.25 -29.38
C TRP A 45 -0.75 14.12 -28.29
N CYS A 46 -0.01 15.17 -28.67
CA CYS A 46 0.51 16.17 -27.73
C CYS A 46 -0.58 16.75 -26.82
N ARG A 47 -1.71 17.20 -27.39
CA ARG A 47 -2.81 17.80 -26.61
C ARG A 47 -3.51 16.82 -25.68
N LEU A 48 -3.51 15.54 -25.99
CA LEU A 48 -4.16 14.50 -25.18
C LEU A 48 -3.23 13.92 -24.11
N SER A 49 -1.93 13.83 -24.39
CA SER A 49 -0.94 13.30 -23.45
C SER A 49 -0.51 14.32 -22.39
N VAL A 50 -0.46 15.63 -22.70
CA VAL A 50 -0.09 16.67 -21.71
C VAL A 50 -0.97 16.63 -20.46
N PRO A 51 -2.32 16.61 -20.53
CA PRO A 51 -3.16 16.53 -19.34
C PRO A 51 -2.92 15.28 -18.48
N LEU A 52 -2.53 14.17 -19.09
CA LEU A 52 -2.24 12.92 -18.38
C LEU A 52 -0.90 13.03 -17.64
N LEU A 53 0.16 13.46 -18.34
CA LEU A 53 1.49 13.65 -17.74
C LEU A 53 1.49 14.67 -16.60
N TRP A 54 0.75 15.77 -16.77
CA TRP A 54 0.71 16.86 -15.80
C TRP A 54 -0.37 16.69 -14.74
N SER A 55 -1.04 15.52 -14.71
CA SER A 55 -1.97 15.19 -13.63
C SER A 55 -1.25 14.79 -12.34
N HIS A 56 -0.09 14.13 -12.46
CA HIS A 56 0.76 13.67 -11.36
C HIS A 56 2.23 14.02 -11.70
N PRO A 57 2.56 15.32 -11.77
CA PRO A 57 3.84 15.78 -12.31
C PRO A 57 5.05 15.32 -11.48
N PHE A 58 4.85 14.98 -10.20
CA PHE A 58 5.93 14.68 -9.25
C PHE A 58 6.10 13.18 -8.93
N GLU A 59 5.09 12.35 -9.21
CA GLU A 59 4.99 10.92 -8.85
C GLU A 59 6.26 10.11 -9.15
N TYR A 60 6.98 10.42 -10.24
CA TYR A 60 8.19 9.70 -10.65
C TYR A 60 9.48 10.54 -10.56
N HIS A 61 9.36 11.84 -10.27
CA HIS A 61 10.43 12.83 -10.42
C HIS A 61 10.40 13.88 -9.30
N GLY A 62 10.44 13.46 -8.04
CA GLY A 62 10.44 14.37 -6.88
C GLY A 62 11.77 15.11 -6.61
N PHE A 63 12.89 14.64 -7.18
CA PHE A 63 14.21 15.22 -6.93
C PHE A 63 15.09 15.28 -8.20
N GLY A 64 16.12 16.13 -8.17
CA GLY A 64 17.13 16.22 -9.22
C GLY A 64 16.70 17.06 -10.43
N GLU A 65 17.37 16.85 -11.58
CA GLU A 65 17.24 17.74 -12.75
C GLU A 65 15.84 17.70 -13.39
N LEU A 66 15.20 16.53 -13.44
CA LEU A 66 13.85 16.41 -14.00
C LEU A 66 12.82 17.15 -13.14
N ALA A 67 12.91 17.00 -11.81
CA ALA A 67 12.11 17.74 -10.83
C ALA A 67 12.30 19.26 -10.98
N ALA A 68 13.55 19.70 -11.10
CA ALA A 68 13.88 21.10 -11.32
C ALA A 68 13.27 21.66 -12.62
N ASN A 69 13.23 20.86 -13.70
CA ASN A 69 12.61 21.27 -14.96
C ASN A 69 11.08 21.41 -14.84
N ILE A 70 10.43 20.59 -14.01
CA ILE A 70 8.99 20.74 -13.71
C ILE A 70 8.74 22.08 -13.03
N ILE A 71 9.51 22.41 -12.00
CA ILE A 71 9.43 23.72 -11.32
C ILE A 71 9.69 24.85 -12.30
N GLN A 72 10.70 24.74 -13.17
CA GLN A 72 10.98 25.76 -14.19
C GLN A 72 9.78 26.02 -15.11
N VAL A 73 9.03 24.97 -15.48
CA VAL A 73 7.80 25.12 -16.27
C VAL A 73 6.72 25.85 -15.47
N TYR A 74 6.54 25.55 -14.18
CA TYR A 74 5.59 26.29 -13.35
C TYR A 74 6.00 27.74 -13.14
N ILE A 75 7.28 28.03 -12.94
CA ILE A 75 7.82 29.40 -12.90
C ILE A 75 7.49 30.13 -14.21
N SER A 76 7.62 29.49 -15.37
CA SER A 76 7.24 30.09 -16.65
C SER A 76 5.73 30.37 -16.81
N CYS A 77 4.89 29.76 -15.98
CA CYS A 77 3.44 29.97 -15.94
C CYS A 77 3.01 31.13 -15.03
N LEU A 78 3.92 31.69 -14.24
CA LEU A 78 3.64 32.80 -13.32
C LEU A 78 3.34 34.11 -14.07
N PRO A 79 2.42 34.94 -13.55
CA PRO A 79 2.29 36.33 -13.98
C PRO A 79 3.59 37.11 -13.77
N VAL A 80 3.78 38.18 -14.56
CA VAL A 80 4.97 39.05 -14.47
C VAL A 80 5.13 39.63 -13.07
N ASP A 81 4.04 40.01 -12.41
CA ASP A 81 4.07 40.60 -11.07
C ASP A 81 4.55 39.60 -10.00
N GLU A 82 4.16 38.32 -10.10
CA GLU A 82 4.62 37.26 -9.18
C GLU A 82 6.07 36.86 -9.43
N LEU A 83 6.52 36.86 -10.71
CA LEU A 83 7.93 36.69 -11.05
C LEU A 83 8.80 37.80 -10.44
N GLN A 84 8.29 39.03 -10.40
CA GLN A 84 9.02 40.16 -9.82
C GLN A 84 9.26 39.97 -8.32
N ILE A 85 8.35 39.35 -7.59
CA ILE A 85 8.53 39.04 -6.16
C ILE A 85 9.77 38.15 -5.96
N LEU A 86 9.92 37.10 -6.77
CA LEU A 86 11.08 36.20 -6.69
C LEU A 86 12.40 36.93 -6.98
N ILE A 87 12.40 37.86 -7.94
CA ILE A 87 13.58 38.66 -8.30
C ILE A 87 13.91 39.65 -7.18
N ASP A 88 12.91 40.28 -6.58
CA ASP A 88 13.07 41.23 -5.48
C ASP A 88 13.60 40.54 -4.20
N GLU A 89 13.26 39.27 -4.00
CA GLU A 89 13.85 38.39 -2.98
C GLU A 89 15.28 37.91 -3.34
N GLY A 90 15.84 38.38 -4.45
CA GLY A 90 17.25 38.20 -4.81
C GLY A 90 17.55 36.93 -5.62
N LEU A 91 16.52 36.25 -6.15
CA LEU A 91 16.69 35.07 -6.99
C LEU A 91 17.01 35.45 -8.44
N ASP A 92 18.16 34.99 -8.94
CA ASP A 92 18.53 35.12 -10.36
C ASP A 92 17.81 34.05 -11.19
N LEU A 93 16.64 34.41 -11.73
CA LEU A 93 15.77 33.49 -12.45
C LEU A 93 16.31 33.19 -13.87
N PRO A 94 16.22 31.93 -14.33
CA PRO A 94 16.46 31.58 -15.73
C PRO A 94 15.52 32.31 -16.70
N GLU A 95 15.93 32.44 -17.96
CA GLU A 95 15.07 33.02 -19.00
C GLU A 95 13.77 32.20 -19.16
N CYS A 96 12.64 32.84 -18.88
CA CYS A 96 11.32 32.23 -19.03
C CYS A 96 10.73 32.51 -20.41
N HIS A 97 10.25 31.46 -21.07
CA HIS A 97 9.46 31.58 -22.29
C HIS A 97 7.98 31.33 -22.01
N PRO A 98 7.04 31.94 -22.77
CA PRO A 98 5.62 31.70 -22.59
C PRO A 98 5.28 30.20 -22.73
N PRO A 99 4.55 29.61 -21.77
CA PRO A 99 4.29 28.18 -21.77
C PRO A 99 3.29 27.82 -22.88
N LEU A 100 3.52 26.68 -23.54
CA LEU A 100 2.65 26.21 -24.63
C LEU A 100 1.26 25.81 -24.14
N PHE A 101 1.19 25.34 -22.89
CA PHE A 101 -0.02 24.99 -22.19
C PHE A 101 -0.02 25.69 -20.84
N ASP A 102 -1.20 25.92 -20.29
CA ASP A 102 -1.33 26.27 -18.88
C ASP A 102 -1.28 24.96 -18.11
N TYR A 103 -0.06 24.57 -17.74
CA TYR A 103 0.23 23.32 -17.05
C TYR A 103 -0.41 23.22 -15.65
N PRO A 104 -0.43 24.27 -14.81
CA PRO A 104 -1.08 24.24 -13.50
C PRO A 104 -2.52 23.71 -13.51
N ARG A 105 -3.28 23.96 -14.58
CA ARG A 105 -4.69 23.52 -14.68
C ARG A 105 -4.88 22.00 -14.68
N TYR A 106 -3.84 21.23 -14.99
CA TYR A 106 -3.93 19.78 -15.16
C TYR A 106 -3.63 19.01 -13.87
N LEU A 107 -3.08 19.68 -12.85
CA LEU A 107 -2.72 19.10 -11.57
C LEU A 107 -3.93 18.41 -10.93
N GLN A 108 -3.80 17.10 -10.67
CA GLN A 108 -4.80 16.27 -9.97
C GLN A 108 -4.22 15.60 -8.73
N SER A 109 -2.91 15.38 -8.65
CA SER A 109 -2.21 14.95 -7.43
C SER A 109 -1.28 16.05 -6.92
N PHE A 110 -1.28 16.29 -5.62
CA PHE A 110 -0.32 17.17 -4.95
C PHE A 110 0.41 16.42 -3.84
N GLU A 111 1.73 16.28 -3.98
CA GLU A 111 2.61 15.53 -3.07
C GLU A 111 3.61 16.52 -2.43
N SER A 112 3.42 16.85 -1.14
CA SER A 112 4.12 17.97 -0.49
C SER A 112 5.64 17.78 -0.43
N ALA A 113 6.12 16.57 -0.12
CA ALA A 113 7.54 16.25 -0.03
C ALA A 113 8.22 16.35 -1.40
N HIS A 114 7.61 15.75 -2.44
CA HIS A 114 8.16 15.84 -3.79
C HIS A 114 8.11 17.26 -4.36
N PHE A 115 7.04 18.02 -4.08
CA PHE A 115 6.97 19.43 -4.47
C PHE A 115 8.09 20.26 -3.83
N THR A 116 8.32 20.04 -2.52
CA THR A 116 9.41 20.68 -1.77
C THR A 116 10.78 20.29 -2.31
N GLY A 117 11.03 19.00 -2.49
CA GLY A 117 12.26 18.46 -3.06
C GLY A 117 12.56 18.97 -4.47
N ALA A 118 11.53 19.12 -5.30
CA ALA A 118 11.64 19.67 -6.64
C ALA A 118 12.04 21.15 -6.62
N ILE A 119 11.49 21.94 -5.70
CA ILE A 119 11.87 23.35 -5.50
C ILE A 119 13.32 23.46 -5.02
N MET A 120 13.72 22.66 -4.03
CA MET A 120 15.11 22.64 -3.55
C MET A 120 16.08 22.24 -4.68
N SER A 121 15.70 21.27 -5.51
CA SER A 121 16.46 20.86 -6.70
C SER A 121 16.55 22.00 -7.72
N TRP A 122 15.48 22.75 -7.94
CA TRP A 122 15.47 23.90 -8.83
C TRP A 122 16.35 25.05 -8.31
N LEU A 123 16.21 25.41 -7.04
CA LEU A 123 17.03 26.44 -6.39
C LEU A 123 18.53 26.11 -6.44
N SER A 124 18.88 24.83 -6.24
CA SER A 124 20.29 24.40 -6.24
C SER A 124 20.91 24.25 -7.63
N THR A 125 20.11 23.99 -8.68
CA THR A 125 20.64 23.66 -10.02
C THR A 125 20.38 24.71 -11.10
N LYS A 126 19.31 25.51 -10.96
CA LYS A 126 18.87 26.48 -11.97
C LYS A 126 19.00 27.93 -11.51
N VAL A 127 19.06 28.19 -10.21
CA VAL A 127 19.14 29.54 -9.65
C VAL A 127 20.55 29.80 -9.10
N ASN A 128 21.12 30.95 -9.40
CA ASN A 128 22.34 31.40 -8.74
C ASN A 128 21.98 32.24 -7.51
N THR A 129 22.19 31.69 -6.32
CA THR A 129 21.86 32.37 -5.04
C THR A 129 22.90 33.44 -4.63
N LYS A 130 24.00 33.57 -5.36
CA LYS A 130 25.06 34.56 -5.11
C LYS A 130 24.98 35.72 -6.12
N THR A 131 23.98 36.58 -5.97
CA THR A 131 23.93 37.83 -6.73
C THR A 131 24.88 38.88 -6.13
N PHE A 132 25.36 39.82 -6.95
CA PHE A 132 26.27 40.89 -6.49
C PHE A 132 25.64 41.78 -5.39
N ALA A 133 24.30 41.79 -5.30
CA ALA A 133 23.54 42.51 -4.26
C ALA A 133 23.57 41.78 -2.90
N SER A 134 23.44 40.45 -2.84
CA SER A 134 23.49 39.70 -1.57
C SER A 134 24.86 39.78 -0.90
N VAL A 135 25.94 39.89 -1.70
CA VAL A 135 27.33 40.10 -1.24
C VAL A 135 27.54 41.49 -0.61
N LEU A 136 26.79 42.51 -1.04
CA LEU A 136 26.88 43.87 -0.51
C LEU A 136 26.01 44.09 0.73
N GLU A 137 24.95 43.29 0.91
CA GLU A 137 24.00 43.40 2.02
C GLU A 137 24.26 42.44 3.20
N GLU A 138 25.35 41.65 3.17
CA GLU A 138 25.65 40.61 4.18
C GLU A 138 24.47 39.64 4.44
N ARG A 139 23.60 39.41 3.43
CA ARG A 139 22.53 38.41 3.54
C ARG A 139 23.08 37.04 3.18
N ASP A 140 23.46 36.25 4.17
CA ASP A 140 23.54 34.79 4.01
C ASP A 140 22.11 34.28 3.78
N MET A 141 21.71 34.14 2.50
CA MET A 141 20.39 33.63 2.15
C MET A 141 20.34 32.11 2.35
N ASP A 142 19.49 31.68 3.27
CA ASP A 142 19.26 30.27 3.56
C ASP A 142 18.36 29.62 2.49
N ILE A 143 18.73 28.43 2.04
CA ILE A 143 17.97 27.64 1.07
C ILE A 143 16.56 27.33 1.59
N SER A 144 16.40 27.22 2.91
CA SER A 144 15.11 27.02 3.57
C SER A 144 14.15 28.19 3.30
N THR A 145 14.62 29.43 3.45
CA THR A 145 13.83 30.65 3.28
C THR A 145 13.39 30.80 1.82
N ASN A 146 14.32 30.58 0.88
CA ASN A 146 14.00 30.60 -0.54
C ASN A 146 13.01 29.50 -0.93
N THR A 147 13.14 28.33 -0.32
CA THR A 147 12.20 27.21 -0.54
C THR A 147 10.80 27.62 -0.11
N TYR A 148 10.64 28.21 1.08
CA TYR A 148 9.34 28.69 1.58
C TYR A 148 8.70 29.75 0.68
N ILE A 149 9.47 30.72 0.20
CA ILE A 149 8.98 31.78 -0.69
C ILE A 149 8.48 31.17 -2.02
N VAL A 150 9.29 30.32 -2.65
CA VAL A 150 8.94 29.69 -3.92
C VAL A 150 7.76 28.74 -3.75
N GLN A 151 7.70 27.97 -2.66
CA GLN A 151 6.56 27.11 -2.30
C GLN A 151 5.27 27.91 -2.18
N THR A 152 5.30 29.07 -1.52
CA THR A 152 4.12 29.92 -1.34
C THR A 152 3.59 30.41 -2.69
N ILE A 153 4.47 30.97 -3.53
CA ILE A 153 4.08 31.52 -4.83
C ILE A 153 3.58 30.41 -5.78
N LEU A 154 4.31 29.30 -5.87
CA LEU A 154 3.90 28.20 -6.74
C LEU A 154 2.69 27.45 -6.17
N GLY A 155 2.54 27.34 -4.85
CA GLY A 155 1.35 26.78 -4.20
C GLY A 155 0.10 27.57 -4.58
N ASN A 156 0.15 28.90 -4.48
CA ASN A 156 -0.92 29.79 -4.94
C ASN A 156 -1.23 29.60 -6.42
N LEU A 157 -0.23 29.56 -7.29
CA LEU A 157 -0.41 29.31 -8.73
C LEU A 157 -1.13 27.97 -8.99
N LEU A 158 -0.68 26.90 -8.31
CA LEU A 158 -1.18 25.55 -8.53
C LEU A 158 -2.62 25.39 -8.03
N PHE A 159 -2.92 25.84 -6.82
CA PHE A 159 -4.25 25.69 -6.21
C PHE A 159 -5.28 26.62 -6.89
N SER A 160 -4.90 27.87 -7.20
CA SER A 160 -5.77 28.83 -7.89
C SER A 160 -6.06 28.50 -9.34
N ARG A 161 -5.26 27.66 -10.00
CA ARG A 161 -5.48 27.27 -11.40
C ARG A 161 -5.90 25.83 -11.58
N SER A 162 -5.73 24.98 -10.57
CA SER A 162 -6.19 23.59 -10.61
C SER A 162 -7.71 23.52 -10.83
N LYS A 163 -8.13 22.52 -11.59
CA LYS A 163 -9.55 22.19 -11.80
C LYS A 163 -10.14 21.29 -10.71
N GLY A 164 -9.36 21.00 -9.68
CA GLY A 164 -9.69 20.13 -8.57
C GLY A 164 -8.62 19.06 -8.40
N ILE A 165 -8.02 19.03 -7.21
CA ILE A 165 -7.10 18.00 -6.74
C ILE A 165 -7.95 16.81 -6.30
N LYS A 166 -7.49 15.61 -6.66
CA LYS A 166 -8.12 14.32 -6.37
C LYS A 166 -7.28 13.48 -5.41
N ASP A 167 -5.96 13.57 -5.51
CA ASP A 167 -5.02 12.92 -4.60
C ASP A 167 -4.21 14.00 -3.88
N LEU A 168 -4.17 13.93 -2.56
CA LEU A 168 -3.40 14.83 -1.72
C LEU A 168 -2.54 13.98 -0.81
N ASP A 169 -1.24 14.16 -0.94
CA ASP A 169 -0.24 13.51 -0.11
C ASP A 169 0.56 14.60 0.62
N ILE A 170 0.46 14.59 1.95
CA ILE A 170 1.17 15.52 2.82
C ILE A 170 2.09 14.71 3.70
N VAL A 171 3.38 14.88 3.45
CA VAL A 171 4.47 14.23 4.16
C VAL A 171 5.33 15.29 4.84
N HIS A 172 5.59 15.09 6.12
CA HIS A 172 6.53 15.88 6.91
C HIS A 172 7.31 14.96 7.84
N PHE A 173 8.62 14.88 7.62
CA PHE A 173 9.56 14.22 8.50
C PHE A 173 10.50 15.27 9.07
N ASP A 174 10.45 15.45 10.37
CA ASP A 174 11.26 16.46 11.04
C ASP A 174 12.71 15.99 11.16
N GLU A 175 13.61 16.62 10.40
CA GLU A 175 15.05 16.37 10.48
C GLU A 175 15.75 17.30 11.49
N ASP A 176 15.16 18.46 11.81
CA ASP A 176 15.70 19.51 12.68
C ASP A 176 14.57 20.21 13.47
N ASP A 177 14.77 20.45 14.78
CA ASP A 177 13.79 20.92 15.82
C ASP A 177 12.93 22.18 15.48
N ASP A 178 13.15 22.85 14.35
CA ASP A 178 12.50 24.11 13.95
C ASP A 178 11.65 24.02 12.65
N SER A 179 11.55 22.84 12.01
CA SER A 179 10.87 22.72 10.71
C SER A 179 9.35 22.56 10.87
N LEU A 180 8.56 23.44 10.23
CA LEU A 180 7.09 23.36 10.28
C LEU A 180 6.54 22.62 9.06
N ILE A 181 5.48 21.84 9.28
CA ILE A 181 4.67 21.27 8.21
C ILE A 181 4.09 22.36 7.30
N MET A 182 4.05 22.07 5.99
CA MET A 182 3.49 22.98 4.99
C MET A 182 2.00 23.24 5.25
N ASP A 183 1.64 24.50 5.51
CA ASP A 183 0.25 24.91 5.65
C ASP A 183 -0.38 25.22 4.28
N ILE A 184 -0.86 24.17 3.61
CA ILE A 184 -1.54 24.29 2.30
C ILE A 184 -2.88 25.05 2.39
N THR A 185 -3.44 25.27 3.59
CA THR A 185 -4.70 26.01 3.75
C THR A 185 -4.53 27.50 3.45
N THR A 186 -3.29 27.98 3.48
CA THR A 186 -2.92 29.36 3.13
C THR A 186 -2.91 29.62 1.63
N PHE A 187 -2.94 28.58 0.79
CA PHE A 187 -2.89 28.76 -0.66
C PHE A 187 -4.20 29.31 -1.24
N ASP A 188 -4.06 30.14 -2.27
CA ASP A 188 -5.20 30.74 -2.97
C ASP A 188 -6.17 29.69 -3.56
N ASP A 189 -7.47 29.89 -3.34
CA ASP A 189 -8.56 29.00 -3.75
C ASP A 189 -8.44 27.54 -3.24
N ALA A 190 -7.73 27.30 -2.13
CA ALA A 190 -7.53 25.94 -1.64
C ALA A 190 -8.82 25.16 -1.35
N ASN A 191 -9.87 25.85 -0.90
CA ASN A 191 -11.19 25.25 -0.68
C ASN A 191 -11.79 24.70 -1.99
N ARG A 192 -11.61 25.41 -3.11
CA ARG A 192 -12.06 25.00 -4.43
C ARG A 192 -11.17 23.87 -4.96
N ALA A 193 -9.86 23.99 -4.80
CA ALA A 193 -8.90 22.99 -5.24
C ALA A 193 -9.17 21.63 -4.57
N LEU A 194 -9.38 21.61 -3.25
CA LEU A 194 -9.62 20.38 -2.47
C LEU A 194 -11.06 19.86 -2.55
N SER A 195 -12.01 20.62 -3.12
CA SER A 195 -13.42 20.20 -3.18
C SER A 195 -13.72 18.90 -3.95
N ARG A 196 -12.75 18.42 -4.72
CA ARG A 196 -12.82 17.17 -5.50
C ARG A 196 -11.91 16.07 -4.97
N LEU A 197 -11.40 16.22 -3.75
CA LEU A 197 -10.49 15.26 -3.17
C LEU A 197 -11.15 13.89 -3.02
N GLU A 198 -10.46 12.85 -3.49
CA GLU A 198 -10.88 11.45 -3.48
C GLU A 198 -9.95 10.59 -2.59
N LYS A 199 -8.67 10.96 -2.49
CA LYS A 199 -7.66 10.31 -1.66
C LYS A 199 -6.88 11.34 -0.85
N LEU A 200 -6.65 11.01 0.42
CA LEU A 200 -5.83 11.77 1.36
C LEU A 200 -4.81 10.80 1.98
N GLN A 201 -3.54 11.12 1.83
CA GLN A 201 -2.43 10.54 2.56
C GLN A 201 -1.79 11.62 3.43
N PHE A 202 -1.60 11.31 4.70
CA PHE A 202 -1.04 12.23 5.67
C PHE A 202 -0.02 11.49 6.53
N ASP A 203 1.26 11.77 6.34
CA ASP A 203 2.38 11.25 7.11
C ASP A 203 3.08 12.42 7.83
N TYR A 204 3.04 12.39 9.16
CA TYR A 204 3.72 13.35 10.01
C TYR A 204 4.60 12.63 11.02
N SER A 205 5.88 12.96 11.08
CA SER A 205 6.72 12.65 12.22
C SER A 205 7.44 13.91 12.68
N GLY A 206 7.24 14.33 13.91
CA GLY A 206 7.90 15.52 14.45
C GLY A 206 7.85 15.61 15.96
N TRP A 207 8.50 16.64 16.50
CA TRP A 207 8.50 16.94 17.94
C TRP A 207 7.26 17.78 18.28
N SER A 208 6.11 17.16 18.49
CA SER A 208 4.91 17.91 18.88
C SER A 208 4.77 17.99 20.41
N GLU A 209 4.91 19.18 20.99
CA GLU A 209 4.44 19.47 22.35
C GLU A 209 3.03 20.10 22.33
N GLN A 210 2.37 20.19 23.48
CA GLN A 210 0.99 20.71 23.56
C GLN A 210 1.00 22.20 23.25
N GLY A 211 0.29 22.62 22.20
CA GLY A 211 0.28 24.01 21.75
C GLY A 211 1.42 24.38 20.80
N ASP A 212 2.11 23.39 20.23
CA ASP A 212 3.00 23.60 19.10
C ASP A 212 2.22 24.03 17.84
N LYS A 213 2.85 24.87 17.02
CA LYS A 213 2.32 25.38 15.76
C LYS A 213 2.02 24.25 14.78
N SER A 214 2.80 23.17 14.76
CA SER A 214 2.50 22.03 13.89
C SER A 214 1.16 21.39 14.25
N SER A 215 0.86 21.20 15.53
CA SER A 215 -0.45 20.68 15.96
C SER A 215 -1.62 21.58 15.53
N GLU A 216 -1.44 22.90 15.62
CA GLU A 216 -2.41 23.88 15.13
C GLU A 216 -2.58 23.80 13.60
N ILE A 217 -1.49 23.74 12.83
CA ILE A 217 -1.54 23.63 11.37
C ILE A 217 -2.25 22.33 10.95
N ILE A 218 -1.93 21.21 11.59
CA ILE A 218 -2.53 19.90 11.27
C ILE A 218 -4.03 19.89 11.56
N SER A 219 -4.44 20.35 12.75
CA SER A 219 -5.86 20.40 13.12
C SER A 219 -6.65 21.37 12.23
N ASN A 220 -6.08 22.54 11.92
CA ASN A 220 -6.67 23.50 10.97
C ASN A 220 -6.83 22.92 9.57
N LEU A 221 -5.85 22.15 9.09
CA LEU A 221 -5.92 21.47 7.81
C LEU A 221 -7.09 20.47 7.75
N PHE A 222 -7.23 19.61 8.76
CA PHE A 222 -8.34 18.64 8.81
C PHE A 222 -9.71 19.33 8.96
N ASP A 223 -9.80 20.40 9.76
CA ASP A 223 -11.02 21.19 9.88
C ASP A 223 -11.36 21.95 8.58
N PHE A 224 -10.34 22.43 7.86
CA PHE A 224 -10.52 23.04 6.54
C PHE A 224 -11.06 22.05 5.52
N MET A 225 -10.51 20.83 5.49
CA MET A 225 -11.00 19.75 4.62
C MET A 225 -12.40 19.27 5.03
N THR A 226 -12.74 19.29 6.33
CA THR A 226 -14.10 18.99 6.81
C THR A 226 -15.15 19.90 6.16
N GLN A 227 -14.80 21.14 5.81
CA GLN A 227 -15.69 22.12 5.20
C GLN A 227 -15.69 22.12 3.68
N SER A 228 -14.63 21.60 3.05
CA SER A 228 -14.41 21.71 1.61
C SER A 228 -14.46 20.37 0.88
N SER A 229 -14.05 19.28 1.52
CA SER A 229 -13.83 17.96 0.93
C SER A 229 -14.82 16.94 1.48
N HIS A 230 -15.88 16.64 0.71
CA HIS A 230 -16.96 15.72 1.12
C HIS A 230 -16.97 14.39 0.37
N ASN A 231 -16.01 14.17 -0.54
CA ASN A 231 -15.98 13.01 -1.44
C ASN A 231 -14.71 12.16 -1.28
N ILE A 232 -13.99 12.32 -0.16
CA ILE A 232 -12.80 11.52 0.12
C ILE A 232 -13.27 10.08 0.33
N GLN A 233 -12.71 9.17 -0.46
CA GLN A 233 -12.99 7.74 -0.43
C GLN A 233 -11.87 6.97 0.27
N HIS A 234 -10.66 7.52 0.28
CA HIS A 234 -9.47 6.88 0.84
C HIS A 234 -8.77 7.85 1.79
N ILE A 235 -8.68 7.49 3.07
CA ILE A 235 -7.92 8.23 4.08
C ILE A 235 -6.83 7.31 4.63
N TYR A 236 -5.59 7.76 4.54
CA TYR A 236 -4.44 7.23 5.24
C TYR A 236 -3.90 8.33 6.17
N ILE A 237 -3.69 7.99 7.44
CA ILE A 237 -3.12 8.89 8.44
C ILE A 237 -2.06 8.13 9.23
N ASN A 238 -0.87 8.71 9.31
CA ASN A 238 0.24 8.29 10.14
C ASN A 238 0.79 9.53 10.84
N ILE A 239 0.76 9.56 12.17
CA ILE A 239 1.22 10.69 12.95
C ILE A 239 2.02 10.15 14.12
N THR A 240 3.32 10.35 14.07
CA THR A 240 4.26 9.91 15.09
C THR A 240 4.82 11.12 15.83
N ASN A 241 4.73 11.09 17.16
CA ASN A 241 5.48 12.05 17.98
C ASN A 241 6.85 11.45 18.34
N ILE A 242 7.92 12.12 17.91
CA ILE A 242 9.29 11.65 18.12
C ILE A 242 9.69 11.76 19.61
N SER A 243 9.13 12.73 20.34
CA SER A 243 9.49 12.99 21.74
C SER A 243 8.86 12.01 22.74
N ASP A 244 7.59 11.68 22.54
CA ASP A 244 6.79 10.86 23.45
C ASP A 244 5.62 10.23 22.67
N GLN A 245 5.63 8.91 22.55
CA GLN A 245 4.60 8.16 21.81
C GLN A 245 3.24 8.16 22.51
N ASP A 246 3.21 8.41 23.83
CA ASP A 246 1.98 8.47 24.63
C ASP A 246 1.39 9.90 24.67
N PHE A 247 1.94 10.81 23.86
CA PHE A 247 1.57 12.22 23.90
C PHE A 247 0.17 12.48 23.34
N ASP A 248 -0.69 13.13 24.12
CA ASP A 248 -2.07 13.39 23.74
C ASP A 248 -2.21 14.53 22.72
N LEU A 249 -2.83 14.23 21.58
CA LEU A 249 -3.15 15.18 20.49
C LEU A 249 -4.67 15.32 20.30
N PRO A 250 -5.41 15.82 21.30
CA PRO A 250 -6.87 15.74 21.31
C PRO A 250 -7.52 16.59 20.21
N GLN A 251 -6.96 17.76 19.88
CA GLN A 251 -7.50 18.60 18.80
C GLN A 251 -7.34 17.94 17.44
N ILE A 252 -6.20 17.28 17.20
CA ILE A 252 -5.99 16.53 15.96
C ILE A 252 -7.00 15.38 15.89
N ALA A 253 -7.18 14.59 16.95
CA ALA A 253 -8.18 13.52 17.00
C ALA A 253 -9.60 14.01 16.71
N ILE A 254 -9.99 15.16 17.29
CA ILE A 254 -11.29 15.80 17.05
C ILE A 254 -11.44 16.21 15.57
N SER A 255 -10.43 16.87 15.00
CA SER A 255 -10.46 17.32 13.61
C SER A 255 -10.52 16.15 12.61
N ILE A 256 -9.78 15.05 12.86
CA ILE A 256 -9.88 13.79 12.10
C ILE A 256 -11.28 13.17 12.22
N SER A 257 -11.84 13.11 13.44
CA SER A 257 -13.19 12.61 13.71
C SER A 257 -14.25 13.40 12.92
N ASN A 258 -14.09 14.73 12.84
CA ASN A 258 -14.97 15.60 12.05
C ASN A 258 -14.80 15.36 10.55
N LEU A 259 -13.56 15.21 10.08
CA LEU A 259 -13.27 14.91 8.68
C LEU A 259 -13.95 13.61 8.25
N ILE A 260 -13.80 12.54 9.04
CA ILE A 260 -14.45 11.23 8.79
C ILE A 260 -15.96 11.39 8.74
N LYS A 261 -16.58 12.08 9.71
CA LYS A 261 -18.05 12.30 9.75
C LYS A 261 -18.57 13.09 8.56
N SER A 262 -17.77 13.99 8.00
CA SER A 262 -18.18 14.86 6.89
C SER A 262 -18.15 14.19 5.51
N GLN A 263 -17.59 12.99 5.39
CA GLN A 263 -17.49 12.29 4.11
C GLN A 263 -18.81 11.64 3.71
N ASN A 264 -19.14 11.69 2.41
CA ASN A 264 -20.34 11.08 1.86
C ASN A 264 -20.18 9.56 1.60
N ASN A 265 -18.96 9.11 1.33
CA ASN A 265 -18.70 7.74 0.89
C ASN A 265 -17.26 7.31 1.19
N LEU A 266 -16.82 7.44 2.45
CA LEU A 266 -15.51 6.94 2.86
C LEU A 266 -15.51 5.42 2.76
N ARG A 267 -14.57 4.84 1.98
CA ARG A 267 -14.41 3.39 1.78
C ARG A 267 -13.21 2.85 2.54
N ASP A 268 -12.13 3.62 2.43
CA ASP A 268 -10.77 3.50 2.93
C ASP A 268 -10.47 4.21 4.24
N LEU A 269 -10.19 3.50 5.33
CA LEU A 269 -9.49 4.11 6.46
C LEU A 269 -8.28 3.29 6.88
N ILE A 270 -7.11 3.92 6.80
CA ILE A 270 -5.84 3.40 7.30
C ILE A 270 -5.33 4.38 8.35
N MET A 271 -5.04 3.86 9.55
CA MET A 271 -4.46 4.65 10.63
C MET A 271 -3.26 3.93 11.21
N LEU A 272 -2.12 4.59 11.16
CA LEU A 272 -0.88 4.16 11.78
C LEU A 272 -0.70 4.94 13.08
N GLU A 273 -0.48 4.18 14.16
CA GLU A 273 -0.29 4.66 15.53
C GLU A 273 -1.55 5.32 16.15
N PHE A 274 -1.76 5.05 17.43
CA PHE A 274 -2.84 5.63 18.23
C PHE A 274 -2.27 6.21 19.51
N TRP A 275 -2.28 7.54 19.61
CA TRP A 275 -1.55 8.26 20.67
C TRP A 275 -2.10 7.99 22.07
N THR A 276 -3.43 8.05 22.26
CA THR A 276 -4.06 7.90 23.58
C THR A 276 -5.40 7.17 23.51
N PRO A 277 -5.87 6.55 24.62
CA PRO A 277 -7.21 5.98 24.69
C PRO A 277 -8.33 6.99 24.33
N ASP A 278 -8.19 8.26 24.71
CA ASP A 278 -9.18 9.31 24.43
C ASP A 278 -9.19 9.69 22.94
N ALA A 279 -8.01 9.78 22.30
CA ALA A 279 -7.92 9.98 20.86
C ALA A 279 -8.55 8.81 20.09
N ALA A 280 -8.22 7.57 20.47
CA ALA A 280 -8.79 6.37 19.88
C ALA A 280 -10.32 6.33 20.03
N ALA A 281 -10.85 6.62 21.22
CA ALA A 281 -12.28 6.71 21.45
C ALA A 281 -12.94 7.77 20.54
N THR A 282 -12.35 8.96 20.44
CA THR A 282 -12.84 10.07 19.60
C THR A 282 -12.92 9.70 18.12
N ILE A 283 -11.91 8.98 17.63
CA ILE A 283 -11.86 8.48 16.24
C ILE A 283 -12.86 7.34 16.05
N PHE A 284 -12.90 6.35 16.93
CA PHE A 284 -13.81 5.20 16.80
C PHE A 284 -15.28 5.59 16.88
N ASP A 285 -15.63 6.58 17.70
CA ASP A 285 -16.99 7.14 17.77
C ASP A 285 -17.42 7.83 16.47
N SER A 286 -16.47 8.15 15.57
CA SER A 286 -16.78 8.71 14.25
C SER A 286 -17.16 7.65 13.22
N LEU A 287 -16.61 6.43 13.32
CA LEU A 287 -16.77 5.39 12.30
C LEU A 287 -18.22 4.96 12.03
N PRO A 288 -19.14 4.91 13.01
CA PRO A 288 -20.54 4.60 12.74
C PRO A 288 -21.21 5.52 11.71
N SER A 289 -20.72 6.76 11.54
CA SER A 289 -21.20 7.68 10.49
C SER A 289 -20.95 7.15 9.08
N GLN A 290 -19.91 6.34 8.90
CA GLN A 290 -19.50 5.70 7.64
C GLN A 290 -19.93 4.23 7.57
N SER A 291 -20.89 3.81 8.40
CA SER A 291 -21.32 2.40 8.51
C SER A 291 -21.77 1.73 7.20
N ASN A 292 -22.27 2.51 6.23
CA ASN A 292 -22.74 2.00 4.94
C ASN A 292 -21.74 2.22 3.78
N SER A 293 -20.59 2.85 4.01
CA SER A 293 -19.61 3.12 2.96
C SER A 293 -18.25 2.50 3.25
N LEU A 294 -17.85 2.42 4.53
CA LEU A 294 -16.55 1.92 4.93
C LEU A 294 -16.48 0.41 4.64
N THR A 295 -15.56 0.03 3.75
CA THR A 295 -15.37 -1.37 3.31
C THR A 295 -14.07 -1.98 3.80
N TYR A 296 -13.09 -1.13 4.13
CA TYR A 296 -11.75 -1.55 4.52
C TYR A 296 -11.24 -0.68 5.67
N LEU A 297 -10.70 -1.33 6.69
CA LEU A 297 -10.11 -0.70 7.87
C LEU A 297 -8.77 -1.37 8.18
N ARG A 298 -7.69 -0.59 8.20
CA ARG A 298 -6.36 -1.03 8.63
C ARG A 298 -5.91 -0.18 9.81
N LEU A 299 -5.54 -0.83 10.91
CA LEU A 299 -5.13 -0.18 12.15
C LEU A 299 -3.80 -0.78 12.60
N HIS A 300 -2.86 0.08 12.99
CA HIS A 300 -1.57 -0.33 13.54
C HIS A 300 -1.48 0.03 15.02
N ASP A 301 -0.69 -0.74 15.77
CA ASP A 301 -0.18 -0.41 17.09
C ASP A 301 -1.27 -0.05 18.12
N LEU A 302 -2.36 -0.83 18.14
CA LEU A 302 -3.45 -0.63 19.10
C LEU A 302 -3.13 -1.25 20.46
N TYR A 303 -3.29 -0.46 21.52
CA TYR A 303 -3.24 -0.95 22.89
C TYR A 303 -4.56 -1.61 23.33
N GLN A 304 -4.50 -2.45 24.36
CA GLN A 304 -5.63 -3.22 24.90
C GLN A 304 -6.94 -2.42 25.02
N ASP A 305 -6.91 -1.25 25.64
CA ASP A 305 -8.11 -0.43 25.87
C ASP A 305 -8.69 0.16 24.57
N GLN A 306 -7.81 0.55 23.66
CA GLN A 306 -8.19 1.08 22.35
C GLN A 306 -8.83 -0.02 21.49
N TYR A 307 -8.26 -1.23 21.54
CA TYR A 307 -8.83 -2.41 20.88
C TYR A 307 -10.23 -2.75 21.41
N LEU A 308 -10.50 -2.55 22.71
CA LEU A 308 -11.85 -2.73 23.26
C LEU A 308 -12.87 -1.74 22.67
N PHE A 309 -12.47 -0.52 22.34
CA PHE A 309 -13.34 0.43 21.63
C PHE A 309 -13.65 -0.06 20.21
N LEU A 310 -12.64 -0.54 19.48
CA LEU A 310 -12.83 -1.15 18.15
C LEU A 310 -13.87 -2.28 18.20
N LEU A 311 -13.72 -3.24 19.12
CA LEU A 311 -14.65 -4.36 19.23
C LEU A 311 -16.09 -3.93 19.49
N LYS A 312 -16.31 -2.84 20.22
CA LYS A 312 -17.65 -2.29 20.48
C LYS A 312 -18.28 -1.66 19.23
N ILE A 313 -17.48 -1.07 18.34
CA ILE A 313 -17.99 -0.38 17.16
C ILE A 313 -18.09 -1.29 15.92
N LEU A 314 -17.36 -2.40 15.86
CA LEU A 314 -17.37 -3.31 14.70
C LEU A 314 -18.80 -3.75 14.28
N PRO A 315 -19.71 -4.09 15.20
CA PRO A 315 -21.09 -4.44 14.85
C PRO A 315 -21.90 -3.34 14.17
N THR A 316 -21.46 -2.09 14.30
CA THR A 316 -22.14 -0.93 13.68
C THR A 316 -21.71 -0.72 12.23
N LEU A 317 -20.57 -1.27 11.81
CA LEU A 317 -19.97 -1.08 10.48
C LEU A 317 -20.51 -2.11 9.48
N LYS A 318 -21.73 -1.86 8.99
CA LYS A 318 -22.52 -2.82 8.20
C LYS A 318 -21.84 -3.30 6.93
N ASN A 319 -21.06 -2.45 6.28
CA ASN A 319 -20.41 -2.75 5.00
C ASN A 319 -18.90 -3.03 5.11
N LEU A 320 -18.36 -3.13 6.34
CA LEU A 320 -16.94 -3.44 6.53
C LEU A 320 -16.68 -4.90 6.11
N GLU A 321 -15.92 -5.07 5.02
CA GLU A 321 -15.61 -6.39 4.47
C GLU A 321 -14.18 -6.84 4.81
N THR A 322 -13.25 -5.91 5.02
CA THR A 322 -11.85 -6.19 5.31
C THR A 322 -11.37 -5.44 6.55
N LEU A 323 -10.77 -6.18 7.48
CA LEU A 323 -10.14 -5.65 8.68
C LEU A 323 -8.70 -6.15 8.73
N GLN A 324 -7.76 -5.22 8.86
CA GLN A 324 -6.35 -5.51 9.06
C GLN A 324 -5.90 -4.89 10.38
N LEU A 325 -5.26 -5.71 11.21
CA LEU A 325 -4.72 -5.34 12.50
C LEU A 325 -3.22 -5.66 12.48
N ILE A 326 -2.39 -4.64 12.64
CA ILE A 326 -0.94 -4.78 12.67
C ILE A 326 -0.48 -4.39 14.07
N ASN A 327 0.24 -5.27 14.76
CA ASN A 327 0.74 -5.06 16.14
C ASN A 327 -0.37 -4.70 17.15
N LEU A 328 -0.79 -5.67 17.96
CA LEU A 328 -1.63 -5.41 19.13
C LEU A 328 -0.77 -5.45 20.39
N HIS A 329 -0.94 -4.45 21.26
CA HIS A 329 -0.19 -4.31 22.52
C HIS A 329 -1.11 -4.62 23.71
N PRO A 330 -1.28 -5.90 24.09
CA PRO A 330 -2.10 -6.26 25.25
C PRO A 330 -1.42 -5.87 26.55
N ASP A 331 -2.22 -5.69 27.60
CA ASP A 331 -1.71 -5.52 28.95
C ASP A 331 -1.24 -6.88 29.50
N ILE A 332 0.02 -6.94 29.95
CA ILE A 332 0.62 -8.15 30.51
C ILE A 332 0.04 -8.45 31.91
N ASP A 333 -0.30 -7.40 32.66
CA ASP A 333 -0.77 -7.49 34.03
C ASP A 333 -2.30 -7.69 34.10
N GLU A 334 -3.03 -7.23 33.08
CA GLU A 334 -4.50 -7.34 33.02
C GLU A 334 -4.99 -8.26 31.89
N PRO A 335 -5.60 -9.43 32.22
CA PRO A 335 -6.06 -10.35 31.20
C PRO A 335 -7.19 -9.75 30.37
N PHE A 336 -7.02 -9.77 29.05
CA PHE A 336 -8.05 -9.33 28.12
C PHE A 336 -9.37 -10.09 28.29
N ARG A 337 -10.47 -9.35 28.50
CA ARG A 337 -11.82 -9.91 28.61
C ARG A 337 -12.81 -9.11 27.78
N PHE A 338 -13.22 -9.70 26.67
CA PHE A 338 -14.35 -9.24 25.89
C PHE A 338 -15.40 -10.35 25.82
N ILE A 339 -16.67 -9.97 25.99
CA ILE A 339 -17.80 -10.88 25.85
C ILE A 339 -18.69 -10.32 24.76
N GLU A 340 -18.63 -10.92 23.59
CA GLU A 340 -19.55 -10.65 22.49
C GLU A 340 -20.97 -11.08 22.85
N SER A 341 -21.97 -10.32 22.37
CA SER A 341 -23.35 -10.80 22.41
C SER A 341 -23.52 -11.94 21.40
N SER A 342 -24.19 -13.03 21.79
CA SER A 342 -24.34 -14.25 20.98
C SER A 342 -25.02 -14.04 19.63
N ASP A 343 -25.78 -12.95 19.48
CA ASP A 343 -26.51 -12.63 18.26
C ASP A 343 -25.75 -11.64 17.35
N THR A 344 -24.54 -11.24 17.74
CA THR A 344 -23.74 -10.26 17.00
C THR A 344 -23.10 -10.92 15.79
N ILE A 345 -23.49 -10.48 14.59
CA ILE A 345 -22.90 -10.92 13.32
C ILE A 345 -22.41 -9.70 12.52
N ILE A 346 -21.16 -9.74 12.07
CA ILE A 346 -20.54 -8.69 11.23
C ILE A 346 -20.31 -9.20 9.80
N ASN A 347 -20.33 -8.29 8.82
CA ASN A 347 -20.18 -8.61 7.39
C ASN A 347 -18.71 -8.76 6.95
N LEU A 348 -17.84 -9.16 7.87
CA LEU A 348 -16.40 -9.26 7.62
C LEU A 348 -16.09 -10.50 6.79
N LYS A 349 -15.45 -10.29 5.63
CA LYS A 349 -15.03 -11.35 4.71
C LYS A 349 -13.54 -11.66 4.83
N ASN A 350 -12.73 -10.66 5.14
CA ASN A 350 -11.28 -10.75 5.19
C ASN A 350 -10.78 -10.25 6.54
N LEU A 351 -10.04 -11.09 7.24
CA LEU A 351 -9.38 -10.72 8.49
C LEU A 351 -7.88 -11.00 8.37
N HIS A 352 -7.09 -9.96 8.61
CA HIS A 352 -5.65 -10.04 8.67
C HIS A 352 -5.15 -9.56 10.03
N TYR A 353 -4.28 -10.36 10.64
CA TYR A 353 -3.53 -9.99 11.82
C TYR A 353 -2.05 -10.26 11.60
N GLN A 354 -1.22 -9.25 11.80
CA GLN A 354 0.24 -9.33 11.74
C GLN A 354 0.85 -8.83 13.05
N GLU A 355 1.98 -9.41 13.43
CA GLU A 355 2.77 -8.99 14.58
C GLU A 355 4.25 -9.02 14.20
N GLU A 356 4.96 -7.93 14.49
CA GLU A 356 6.40 -7.83 14.23
C GLU A 356 7.25 -8.43 15.36
N LYS A 357 6.78 -8.32 16.61
CA LYS A 357 7.55 -8.67 17.80
C LYS A 357 6.63 -9.22 18.90
N SER A 358 6.38 -10.52 18.92
CA SER A 358 6.35 -11.40 20.12
C SER A 358 5.71 -12.76 19.79
N HIS A 359 5.74 -13.69 20.76
CA HIS A 359 4.96 -14.94 20.75
C HIS A 359 3.67 -14.75 21.54
N LEU A 360 2.88 -13.71 21.22
CA LEU A 360 1.66 -13.41 21.95
C LEU A 360 0.59 -14.47 21.69
N ASP A 361 -0.12 -14.89 22.74
CA ASP A 361 -1.36 -15.64 22.54
C ASP A 361 -2.51 -14.68 22.22
N ILE A 362 -2.89 -14.64 20.94
CA ILE A 362 -3.94 -13.74 20.43
C ILE A 362 -5.34 -14.35 20.47
N SER A 363 -5.51 -15.54 21.03
CA SER A 363 -6.80 -16.27 20.97
C SER A 363 -7.94 -15.48 21.59
N THR A 364 -7.66 -14.80 22.71
CA THR A 364 -8.63 -13.95 23.42
C THR A 364 -8.90 -12.63 22.68
N LEU A 365 -7.92 -12.14 21.91
CA LEU A 365 -8.02 -10.90 21.14
C LEU A 365 -8.79 -11.12 19.83
N ILE A 366 -8.35 -12.06 19.00
CA ILE A 366 -8.89 -12.30 17.66
C ILE A 366 -10.12 -13.22 17.67
N GLY A 367 -10.23 -14.12 18.66
CA GLY A 367 -11.36 -15.04 18.80
C GLY A 367 -12.74 -14.37 18.73
N PRO A 368 -12.98 -13.25 19.45
CA PRO A 368 -14.23 -12.49 19.34
C PRO A 368 -14.56 -12.03 17.93
N ILE A 369 -13.59 -11.52 17.16
CA ILE A 369 -13.81 -11.08 15.78
C ILE A 369 -14.21 -12.27 14.90
N ILE A 370 -13.51 -13.40 15.05
CA ILE A 370 -13.84 -14.64 14.31
C ILE A 370 -15.26 -15.10 14.63
N ARG A 371 -15.68 -15.08 15.90
CA ARG A 371 -17.03 -15.49 16.31
C ARG A 371 -18.11 -14.55 15.77
N MET A 372 -17.85 -13.24 15.78
CA MET A 372 -18.77 -12.26 15.20
C MET A 372 -18.85 -12.36 13.67
N ALA A 373 -17.73 -12.59 12.98
CA ALA A 373 -17.71 -12.71 11.53
C ALA A 373 -18.33 -14.04 11.05
N ASN A 374 -18.08 -15.12 11.80
CA ASN A 374 -18.74 -16.42 11.64
C ASN A 374 -18.68 -16.91 10.17
N LEU A 375 -19.83 -17.33 9.63
CA LEU A 375 -19.97 -17.86 8.27
C LEU A 375 -19.59 -16.88 7.14
N ASN A 376 -19.34 -15.59 7.44
CA ASN A 376 -19.01 -14.57 6.45
C ASN A 376 -17.53 -14.57 6.04
N LEU A 377 -16.62 -15.05 6.89
CA LEU A 377 -15.19 -15.08 6.56
C LEU A 377 -14.91 -15.94 5.33
N ARG A 378 -14.01 -15.44 4.47
CA ARG A 378 -13.54 -16.05 3.22
C ARG A 378 -12.02 -16.10 3.17
N SER A 379 -11.35 -15.08 3.70
CA SER A 379 -9.91 -15.01 3.80
C SER A 379 -9.48 -14.74 5.24
N LEU A 380 -8.47 -15.48 5.71
CA LEU A 380 -7.91 -15.36 7.04
C LEU A 380 -6.39 -15.49 6.98
N SER A 381 -5.67 -14.49 7.47
CA SER A 381 -4.21 -14.54 7.62
C SER A 381 -3.83 -14.07 9.00
N LEU A 382 -3.23 -14.94 9.81
CA LEU A 382 -2.96 -14.67 11.21
C LEU A 382 -1.52 -15.00 11.59
N ALA A 383 -0.84 -14.01 12.20
CA ALA A 383 0.36 -14.22 12.99
C ALA A 383 0.04 -14.89 14.34
N SER A 384 1.05 -15.45 15.02
CA SER A 384 0.97 -15.89 16.43
C SER A 384 -0.22 -16.80 16.80
N VAL A 385 -0.53 -17.78 15.95
CA VAL A 385 -1.67 -18.69 16.11
C VAL A 385 -1.31 -19.88 17.01
N ASN A 386 -2.09 -20.08 18.08
CA ASN A 386 -2.00 -21.25 18.94
C ASN A 386 -3.05 -22.33 18.55
N PRO A 387 -3.01 -23.54 19.14
CA PRO A 387 -3.97 -24.60 18.85
C PRO A 387 -5.44 -24.27 19.18
N ASP A 388 -5.70 -23.44 20.20
CA ASP A 388 -7.06 -23.07 20.63
C ASP A 388 -7.73 -22.15 19.61
N LEU A 389 -6.99 -21.18 19.07
CA LEU A 389 -7.46 -20.32 17.99
C LEU A 389 -7.77 -21.12 16.72
N VAL A 390 -6.98 -22.15 16.41
CA VAL A 390 -7.28 -23.07 15.29
C VAL A 390 -8.63 -23.78 15.48
N GLU A 391 -8.96 -24.20 16.70
CA GLU A 391 -10.27 -24.79 16.98
C GLU A 391 -11.42 -23.76 16.87
N ILE A 392 -11.19 -22.51 17.27
CA ILE A 392 -12.14 -21.40 17.03
C ILE A 392 -12.36 -21.22 15.52
N ILE A 393 -11.30 -21.14 14.72
CA ILE A 393 -11.40 -21.02 13.25
C ILE A 393 -12.22 -22.18 12.69
N ARG A 394 -11.92 -23.42 13.10
CA ARG A 394 -12.62 -24.62 12.65
C ARG A 394 -14.11 -24.58 12.95
N GLN A 395 -14.48 -24.07 14.11
CA GLN A 395 -15.87 -24.02 14.55
C GLN A 395 -16.70 -22.95 13.81
N TYR A 396 -16.11 -21.78 13.57
CA TYR A 396 -16.86 -20.59 13.11
C TYR A 396 -16.64 -20.23 11.63
N CYS A 397 -15.60 -20.75 10.97
CA CYS A 397 -15.21 -20.33 9.62
C CYS A 397 -15.28 -21.44 8.56
N PRO A 398 -16.43 -22.13 8.35
CA PRO A 398 -16.50 -23.26 7.42
C PRO A 398 -16.39 -22.87 5.93
N ASN A 399 -16.53 -21.58 5.61
CA ASN A 399 -16.56 -21.06 4.24
C ASN A 399 -15.24 -20.43 3.79
N LEU A 400 -14.14 -20.68 4.51
CA LEU A 400 -12.82 -20.18 4.12
C LEU A 400 -12.39 -20.72 2.76
N THR A 401 -11.87 -19.80 1.96
CA THR A 401 -11.26 -20.06 0.65
C THR A 401 -9.74 -19.84 0.70
N HIS A 402 -9.29 -19.00 1.62
CA HIS A 402 -7.93 -18.53 1.75
C HIS A 402 -7.54 -18.55 3.25
N LEU A 403 -6.48 -19.27 3.58
CA LEU A 403 -6.01 -19.43 4.96
C LEU A 403 -4.48 -19.38 5.02
N SER A 404 -3.96 -18.49 5.87
CA SER A 404 -2.53 -18.39 6.18
C SER A 404 -2.33 -18.35 7.69
N LEU A 405 -1.49 -19.25 8.21
CA LEU A 405 -1.28 -19.41 9.66
C LEU A 405 0.21 -19.39 10.00
N THR A 406 0.63 -18.46 10.83
CA THR A 406 1.94 -18.52 11.51
C THR A 406 1.72 -19.08 12.91
N LEU A 407 2.26 -20.27 13.19
CA LEU A 407 2.03 -20.95 14.47
C LEU A 407 3.06 -20.54 15.52
N THR A 408 2.61 -20.48 16.78
CA THR A 408 3.49 -20.30 17.95
C THR A 408 4.16 -21.59 18.40
N THR A 409 3.67 -22.75 17.96
CA THR A 409 4.19 -24.07 18.32
C THR A 409 5.32 -24.49 17.38
N PRO A 410 6.34 -25.21 17.87
CA PRO A 410 7.44 -25.72 17.02
C PRO A 410 6.99 -26.87 16.10
N GLU A 411 5.86 -27.50 16.42
CA GLU A 411 5.26 -28.63 15.70
C GLU A 411 3.89 -28.23 15.12
N ILE A 412 3.41 -28.95 14.10
CA ILE A 412 2.06 -28.75 13.58
C ILE A 412 1.06 -29.43 14.52
N PRO A 413 0.18 -28.67 15.20
CA PRO A 413 -0.75 -29.25 16.14
C PRO A 413 -1.86 -30.01 15.42
N ILE A 414 -2.45 -30.98 16.11
CA ILE A 414 -3.51 -31.83 15.58
C ILE A 414 -4.75 -31.05 15.14
N SER A 415 -5.00 -29.89 15.77
CA SER A 415 -6.09 -28.99 15.45
C SER A 415 -6.00 -28.45 14.02
N VAL A 416 -4.80 -28.24 13.46
CA VAL A 416 -4.61 -27.83 12.07
C VAL A 416 -5.10 -28.92 11.12
N SER A 417 -4.76 -30.18 11.40
CA SER A 417 -5.25 -31.30 10.60
C SER A 417 -6.78 -31.43 10.69
N ASN A 418 -7.35 -31.21 11.88
CA ASN A 418 -8.79 -31.22 12.06
C ASN A 418 -9.46 -30.08 11.27
N LEU A 419 -8.91 -28.87 11.29
CA LEU A 419 -9.38 -27.71 10.52
C LEU A 419 -9.38 -27.97 9.01
N LEU A 420 -8.26 -28.48 8.47
CA LEU A 420 -8.15 -28.77 7.04
C LEU A 420 -9.19 -29.81 6.60
N SER A 421 -9.40 -30.86 7.40
CA SER A 421 -10.36 -31.93 7.07
C SER A 421 -11.81 -31.46 6.93
N THR A 422 -12.16 -30.34 7.55
CA THR A 422 -13.51 -29.73 7.48
C THR A 422 -13.61 -28.56 6.49
N SER A 423 -12.48 -28.03 5.99
CA SER A 423 -12.42 -26.81 5.17
C SER A 423 -12.61 -27.08 3.68
N VAL A 424 -13.78 -27.61 3.30
CA VAL A 424 -14.03 -28.13 1.94
C VAL A 424 -13.91 -27.10 0.80
N PHE A 425 -14.02 -25.81 1.09
CA PHE A 425 -13.91 -24.72 0.10
C PHE A 425 -12.51 -24.12 0.00
N LEU A 426 -11.55 -24.57 0.82
CA LEU A 426 -10.23 -23.99 0.89
C LEU A 426 -9.45 -24.21 -0.42
N ARG A 427 -8.99 -23.12 -1.03
CA ARG A 427 -8.21 -23.11 -2.28
C ARG A 427 -6.76 -22.74 -2.06
N HIS A 428 -6.50 -21.89 -1.07
CA HIS A 428 -5.17 -21.46 -0.69
C HIS A 428 -4.93 -21.78 0.77
N PHE A 429 -3.83 -22.48 1.03
CA PHE A 429 -3.36 -22.74 2.39
C PHE A 429 -1.87 -22.45 2.51
N SER A 430 -1.51 -21.61 3.47
CA SER A 430 -0.12 -21.32 3.82
C SER A 430 0.11 -21.52 5.31
N ILE A 431 1.27 -22.08 5.66
CA ILE A 431 1.62 -22.37 7.06
C ILE A 431 3.09 -22.04 7.36
N TYR A 432 3.33 -21.36 8.47
CA TYR A 432 4.64 -20.87 8.87
C TYR A 432 4.95 -21.33 10.29
N ILE A 433 6.13 -21.92 10.48
CA ILE A 433 6.73 -22.22 11.78
C ILE A 433 8.18 -21.74 11.75
N TYR A 434 8.50 -20.72 12.55
CA TYR A 434 9.84 -20.19 12.70
C TYR A 434 10.69 -21.05 13.65
N SER A 435 10.84 -22.34 13.33
CA SER A 435 11.66 -23.31 14.05
C SER A 435 12.67 -23.98 13.13
N SER A 436 13.85 -24.33 13.64
CA SER A 436 14.82 -25.18 12.94
C SER A 436 14.51 -26.68 13.05
N GLU A 437 13.56 -27.06 13.90
CA GLU A 437 13.21 -28.45 14.17
C GLU A 437 12.14 -28.97 13.20
N PHE A 438 12.14 -30.29 12.96
CA PHE A 438 11.13 -30.92 12.12
C PHE A 438 9.72 -30.74 12.73
N PRO A 439 8.71 -30.37 11.94
CA PRO A 439 7.39 -30.02 12.47
C PRO A 439 6.52 -31.24 12.85
N PHE A 440 7.07 -32.46 12.76
CA PHE A 440 6.39 -33.72 13.05
C PHE A 440 7.28 -34.60 13.93
N LEU A 441 6.75 -35.09 15.04
CA LEU A 441 7.45 -36.02 15.93
C LEU A 441 7.32 -37.47 15.45
N THR A 442 6.21 -37.79 14.77
CA THR A 442 5.93 -39.16 14.32
C THR A 442 5.47 -39.22 12.86
N THR A 443 5.69 -40.39 12.23
CA THR A 443 5.13 -40.67 10.89
C THR A 443 3.60 -40.67 10.88
N GLU A 444 2.96 -40.97 12.01
CA GLU A 444 1.51 -40.95 12.14
C GLU A 444 0.95 -39.51 12.05
N GLU A 445 1.62 -38.56 12.69
CA GLU A 445 1.29 -37.12 12.59
C GLU A 445 1.46 -36.61 11.16
N LEU A 446 2.60 -36.92 10.52
CA LEU A 446 2.85 -36.57 9.12
C LEU A 446 1.77 -37.16 8.21
N LEU A 447 1.39 -38.43 8.39
CA LEU A 447 0.34 -39.08 7.61
C LEU A 447 -1.01 -38.41 7.81
N LYS A 448 -1.36 -38.08 9.06
CA LYS A 448 -2.62 -37.41 9.38
C LYS A 448 -2.69 -36.01 8.79
N PHE A 449 -1.62 -35.22 8.90
CA PHE A 449 -1.52 -33.91 8.27
C PHE A 449 -1.65 -34.02 6.75
N SER A 450 -0.87 -34.91 6.12
CA SER A 450 -0.87 -35.10 4.66
C SER A 450 -2.28 -35.42 4.12
N ARG A 451 -3.00 -36.33 4.79
CA ARG A 451 -4.34 -36.77 4.36
C ARG A 451 -5.46 -35.80 4.73
N SER A 452 -5.19 -34.79 5.56
CA SER A 452 -6.19 -33.81 5.98
C SER A 452 -6.51 -32.75 4.93
N PHE A 453 -5.65 -32.60 3.91
CA PHE A 453 -5.80 -31.58 2.87
C PHE A 453 -7.05 -31.84 2.01
N PRO A 454 -7.99 -30.90 1.93
CA PRO A 454 -9.13 -31.02 1.03
C PRO A 454 -8.66 -30.93 -0.43
N LYS A 455 -9.34 -31.66 -1.32
CA LYS A 455 -9.01 -31.72 -2.76
C LYS A 455 -9.12 -30.38 -3.49
N SER A 456 -9.81 -29.42 -2.88
CA SER A 456 -10.03 -28.07 -3.41
C SER A 456 -8.79 -27.19 -3.35
N ILE A 457 -7.77 -27.53 -2.54
CA ILE A 457 -6.55 -26.73 -2.43
C ILE A 457 -5.77 -26.78 -3.74
N LEU A 458 -5.47 -25.58 -4.25
CA LEU A 458 -4.68 -25.33 -5.46
C LEU A 458 -3.33 -24.69 -5.12
N TYR A 459 -3.27 -23.87 -4.09
CA TYR A 459 -2.05 -23.23 -3.61
C TYR A 459 -1.66 -23.81 -2.25
N PHE A 460 -0.42 -24.30 -2.14
CA PHE A 460 0.17 -24.65 -0.85
C PHE A 460 1.49 -23.90 -0.64
N GLY A 461 1.55 -23.08 0.39
CA GLY A 461 2.74 -22.37 0.81
C GLY A 461 3.24 -22.87 2.16
N PHE A 462 4.55 -23.00 2.36
CA PHE A 462 5.06 -23.37 3.68
C PHE A 462 6.44 -22.78 4.01
N TYR A 463 6.58 -22.30 5.25
CA TYR A 463 7.84 -22.05 5.93
C TYR A 463 8.00 -23.09 7.03
N LEU A 464 8.59 -24.24 6.71
CA LEU A 464 8.74 -25.38 7.62
C LEU A 464 10.13 -26.00 7.42
N ALA A 465 10.74 -26.55 8.49
CA ALA A 465 11.93 -27.36 8.36
C ALA A 465 11.55 -28.75 7.81
N ILE A 466 11.46 -28.88 6.47
CA ILE A 466 11.10 -30.12 5.77
C ILE A 466 12.25 -30.54 4.85
N ASN A 467 12.62 -31.82 4.89
CA ASN A 467 13.59 -32.41 3.96
C ASN A 467 12.88 -33.11 2.78
N SER A 468 13.68 -33.62 1.84
CA SER A 468 13.18 -34.30 0.63
C SER A 468 12.32 -35.54 0.93
N ASP A 469 12.65 -36.33 1.94
CA ASP A 469 11.87 -37.53 2.31
C ASP A 469 10.48 -37.18 2.84
N ILE A 470 10.40 -36.20 3.75
CA ILE A 470 9.15 -35.72 4.34
C ILE A 470 8.27 -35.09 3.25
N LEU A 471 8.83 -34.24 2.38
CA LEU A 471 8.08 -33.62 1.28
C LEU A 471 7.55 -34.69 0.31
N ASN A 472 8.37 -35.68 -0.06
CA ASN A 472 7.98 -36.76 -0.96
C ASN A 472 6.85 -37.60 -0.37
N PHE A 473 6.92 -37.91 0.93
CA PHE A 473 5.86 -38.61 1.63
C PHE A 473 4.56 -37.78 1.62
N PHE A 474 4.65 -36.50 2.00
CA PHE A 474 3.52 -35.58 2.02
C PHE A 474 2.83 -35.50 0.65
N LEU A 475 3.59 -35.23 -0.42
CA LEU A 475 3.04 -35.07 -1.77
C LEU A 475 2.39 -36.35 -2.34
N LYS A 476 2.82 -37.54 -1.88
CA LYS A 476 2.22 -38.82 -2.26
C LYS A 476 0.91 -39.09 -1.54
N GLU A 477 0.86 -38.80 -0.24
CA GLU A 477 -0.32 -39.05 0.60
C GLU A 477 -1.37 -37.92 0.51
N CYS A 478 -0.97 -36.73 0.05
CA CYS A 478 -1.86 -35.58 -0.07
C CYS A 478 -2.95 -35.80 -1.15
N PRO A 479 -4.25 -35.57 -0.82
CA PRO A 479 -5.33 -35.70 -1.80
C PRO A 479 -5.37 -34.56 -2.82
N ALA A 480 -4.80 -33.39 -2.47
CA ALA A 480 -4.82 -32.20 -3.30
C ALA A 480 -3.84 -32.31 -4.49
N SER A 481 -4.17 -31.59 -5.56
CA SER A 481 -3.33 -31.49 -6.76
C SER A 481 -2.98 -30.03 -6.98
N PHE A 482 -1.86 -29.61 -6.40
CA PHE A 482 -1.42 -28.22 -6.35
C PHE A 482 -1.10 -27.69 -7.75
N GLN A 483 -1.53 -26.45 -7.99
CA GLN A 483 -1.14 -25.62 -9.12
C GLN A 483 -0.01 -24.67 -8.76
N VAL A 484 0.08 -24.26 -7.50
CA VAL A 484 1.15 -23.41 -6.99
C VAL A 484 1.72 -24.06 -5.73
N LEU A 485 3.05 -24.16 -5.69
CA LEU A 485 3.79 -24.54 -4.50
C LEU A 485 4.72 -23.38 -4.15
N SER A 486 4.64 -22.89 -2.92
CA SER A 486 5.48 -21.80 -2.42
C SER A 486 6.34 -22.28 -1.26
N ILE A 487 7.64 -22.06 -1.36
CA ILE A 487 8.63 -22.49 -0.37
C ILE A 487 9.33 -21.24 0.15
N TYR A 488 8.99 -20.87 1.39
CA TYR A 488 9.44 -19.62 1.99
C TYR A 488 10.79 -19.74 2.71
N ARG A 489 11.37 -20.94 2.79
CA ARG A 489 12.63 -21.19 3.48
C ARG A 489 13.72 -21.61 2.49
N PRO A 490 14.40 -20.67 1.82
CA PRO A 490 15.27 -20.97 0.69
C PRO A 490 16.48 -21.81 1.07
N GLU A 491 16.95 -21.73 2.32
CA GLU A 491 18.06 -22.58 2.79
C GLU A 491 17.74 -24.08 2.74
N THR A 492 16.45 -24.46 2.67
CA THR A 492 16.03 -25.87 2.56
C THR A 492 16.05 -26.38 1.12
N ILE A 493 16.22 -25.51 0.11
CA ILE A 493 16.16 -25.88 -1.31
C ILE A 493 17.48 -26.52 -1.73
N GLU A 494 17.60 -27.81 -1.43
CA GLU A 494 18.64 -28.69 -1.93
C GLU A 494 18.21 -29.45 -3.20
N GLU A 495 19.18 -30.01 -3.93
CA GLU A 495 18.96 -30.75 -5.18
C GLU A 495 17.90 -31.86 -5.03
N ASN A 496 17.90 -32.57 -3.91
CA ASN A 496 16.96 -33.66 -3.65
C ASN A 496 15.53 -33.16 -3.43
N LEU A 497 15.34 -32.02 -2.76
CA LEU A 497 14.03 -31.42 -2.57
C LEU A 497 13.45 -30.98 -3.93
N LEU A 498 14.27 -30.35 -4.77
CA LEU A 498 13.85 -29.93 -6.11
C LEU A 498 13.50 -31.13 -7.00
N LYS A 499 14.26 -32.24 -6.93
CA LYS A 499 13.91 -33.50 -7.63
C LYS A 499 12.56 -34.05 -7.21
N VAL A 500 12.21 -33.96 -5.93
CA VAL A 500 10.89 -34.38 -5.43
C VAL A 500 9.77 -33.53 -6.06
N ILE A 501 9.96 -32.21 -6.14
CA ILE A 501 9.01 -31.29 -6.77
C ILE A 501 8.89 -31.56 -8.27
N ILE A 502 10.01 -31.79 -8.96
CA ILE A 502 10.03 -32.15 -10.39
C ILE A 502 9.24 -33.45 -10.63
N ASN A 503 9.47 -34.48 -9.81
CA ASN A 503 8.74 -35.74 -9.93
C ASN A 503 7.24 -35.54 -9.70
N TYR A 504 6.87 -34.76 -8.69
CA TYR A 504 5.47 -34.39 -8.47
C TYR A 504 4.86 -33.67 -9.68
N ALA A 505 5.57 -32.70 -10.27
CA ALA A 505 5.13 -31.96 -11.44
C ALA A 505 4.90 -32.88 -12.65
N LYS A 506 5.83 -33.84 -12.89
CA LYS A 506 5.70 -34.86 -13.95
C LYS A 506 4.51 -35.78 -13.72
N ASP A 507 4.30 -36.22 -12.48
CA ASP A 507 3.29 -37.21 -12.12
C ASP A 507 1.88 -36.61 -12.12
N LYS A 508 1.68 -35.45 -11.47
CA LYS A 508 0.37 -34.81 -11.33
C LYS A 508 0.00 -33.93 -12.51
N LYS A 509 0.97 -33.33 -13.19
CA LYS A 509 0.79 -32.39 -14.31
C LYS A 509 -0.11 -31.19 -13.98
N SER A 510 -0.29 -30.89 -12.69
CA SER A 510 -1.10 -29.78 -12.21
C SER A 510 -0.25 -28.55 -11.87
N LEU A 511 1.02 -28.73 -11.51
CA LEU A 511 1.89 -27.67 -11.02
C LEU A 511 2.24 -26.68 -12.15
N ARG A 512 1.87 -25.42 -11.97
CA ARG A 512 2.06 -24.30 -12.91
C ARG A 512 3.11 -23.31 -12.45
N LYS A 513 3.14 -23.04 -11.14
CA LYS A 513 4.08 -22.10 -10.53
C LYS A 513 4.81 -22.76 -9.36
N LEU A 514 6.11 -22.52 -9.27
CA LEU A 514 6.94 -22.77 -8.11
C LEU A 514 7.51 -21.43 -7.65
N LEU A 515 7.15 -21.01 -6.44
CA LEU A 515 7.62 -19.76 -5.83
C LEU A 515 8.67 -20.08 -4.77
N LEU A 516 9.83 -19.44 -4.82
CA LEU A 516 10.96 -19.67 -3.92
C LEU A 516 11.38 -18.32 -3.33
N ASP A 517 11.45 -18.16 -2.00
CA ASP A 517 11.82 -16.86 -1.39
C ASP A 517 13.27 -16.49 -1.70
N SER A 518 13.51 -15.37 -2.39
CA SER A 518 14.86 -14.99 -2.87
C SER A 518 15.52 -13.88 -2.04
N ASP A 519 15.63 -14.07 -0.73
CA ASP A 519 16.81 -13.51 -0.04
C ASP A 519 18.10 -14.27 -0.44
N VAL A 520 17.95 -15.37 -1.19
CA VAL A 520 19.04 -16.06 -1.88
C VAL A 520 18.96 -15.75 -3.37
N ASP A 521 19.92 -14.96 -3.84
CA ASP A 521 20.12 -14.60 -5.23
C ASP A 521 20.25 -15.87 -6.09
N ILE A 522 19.15 -16.30 -6.75
CA ILE A 522 19.10 -17.54 -7.57
C ILE A 522 20.15 -17.48 -8.70
N TYR A 523 20.57 -16.27 -9.08
CA TYR A 523 21.61 -15.99 -10.06
C TYR A 523 23.05 -16.11 -9.53
N SER A 524 23.26 -16.24 -8.21
CA SER A 524 24.59 -16.46 -7.62
C SER A 524 25.13 -17.89 -7.80
N TYR A 525 24.34 -18.78 -8.41
CA TYR A 525 24.68 -20.19 -8.66
C TYR A 525 25.23 -20.47 -10.08
N GLU A 526 25.98 -19.54 -10.68
CA GLU A 526 26.83 -19.90 -11.82
C GLU A 526 27.94 -20.87 -11.37
N GLY A 527 27.71 -22.18 -11.54
CA GLY A 527 28.70 -23.24 -11.32
C GLY A 527 28.38 -24.29 -10.25
N SER A 528 27.22 -24.25 -9.59
CA SER A 528 26.80 -25.30 -8.65
C SER A 528 25.99 -26.42 -9.30
N VAL A 529 25.92 -27.58 -8.64
CA VAL A 529 25.11 -28.75 -9.03
C VAL A 529 23.61 -28.42 -9.11
N THR A 530 23.14 -27.38 -8.40
CA THR A 530 21.75 -26.90 -8.44
C THR A 530 21.34 -26.28 -9.78
N SER A 531 22.28 -25.82 -10.62
CA SER A 531 21.97 -25.20 -11.92
C SER A 531 21.28 -26.13 -12.92
N ALA A 532 21.73 -27.39 -13.03
CA ALA A 532 21.15 -28.36 -13.96
C ALA A 532 19.74 -28.80 -13.54
N THR A 533 19.51 -28.99 -12.24
CA THR A 533 18.20 -29.38 -11.69
C THR A 533 17.19 -28.23 -11.80
N ILE A 534 17.61 -26.97 -11.64
CA ILE A 534 16.76 -25.80 -11.90
C ILE A 534 16.41 -25.69 -13.39
N GLN A 535 17.36 -25.96 -14.30
CA GLN A 535 17.05 -26.00 -15.74
C GLN A 535 16.05 -27.11 -16.08
N GLU A 536 16.20 -28.30 -15.49
CA GLU A 536 15.19 -29.36 -15.61
C GLU A 536 13.83 -28.90 -15.09
N ALA A 537 13.79 -28.29 -13.90
CA ALA A 537 12.56 -27.74 -13.34
C ALA A 537 11.91 -26.71 -14.27
N ARG A 538 12.67 -25.76 -14.82
CA ARG A 538 12.18 -24.75 -15.79
C ARG A 538 11.66 -25.35 -17.09
N SER A 539 12.11 -26.55 -17.47
CA SER A 539 11.59 -27.25 -18.65
C SER A 539 10.23 -27.91 -18.43
N ILE A 540 9.81 -28.05 -17.17
CA ILE A 540 8.60 -28.80 -16.78
C ILE A 540 7.56 -27.88 -16.11
N ILE A 541 8.02 -26.98 -15.25
CA ILE A 541 7.19 -26.05 -14.48
C ILE A 541 7.20 -24.71 -15.24
N PRO A 542 6.04 -24.23 -15.73
CA PRO A 542 5.95 -23.03 -16.54
C PRO A 542 6.57 -21.77 -15.91
N ILE A 543 6.35 -21.57 -14.60
CA ILE A 543 6.84 -20.40 -13.87
C ILE A 543 7.65 -20.89 -12.68
N ILE A 544 8.91 -20.43 -12.60
CA ILE A 544 9.75 -20.54 -11.41
C ILE A 544 10.27 -19.13 -11.13
N ASP A 545 9.79 -18.54 -10.05
CA ASP A 545 10.10 -17.16 -9.68
C ASP A 545 10.80 -17.11 -8.31
N GLY A 546 11.75 -16.19 -8.18
CA GLY A 546 12.52 -15.94 -6.96
C GLY A 546 11.90 -14.85 -6.09
N THR A 547 11.19 -13.91 -6.67
CA THR A 547 10.59 -12.84 -5.88
C THR A 547 9.26 -13.32 -5.32
N ILE A 548 9.29 -13.87 -4.09
CA ILE A 548 8.13 -13.84 -3.20
C ILE A 548 8.02 -12.42 -2.63
N GLU A 549 8.07 -11.39 -3.48
CA GLU A 549 7.87 -10.00 -3.05
C GLU A 549 6.39 -9.75 -2.69
N HIS A 550 5.48 -10.65 -3.05
CA HIS A 550 4.02 -10.43 -2.92
C HIS A 550 3.23 -11.56 -2.25
N ASN A 551 3.91 -12.62 -1.76
CA ASN A 551 3.23 -13.84 -1.27
C ASN A 551 3.70 -14.37 0.08
N ARG A 552 4.56 -13.63 0.79
CA ARG A 552 4.72 -13.81 2.25
C ARG A 552 3.33 -13.66 2.90
N PRO A 553 3.08 -14.08 4.15
CA PRO A 553 1.83 -13.76 4.83
C PRO A 553 1.85 -12.24 5.07
N TYR A 554 1.53 -11.47 4.01
CA TYR A 554 1.69 -10.03 3.89
C TYR A 554 2.86 -9.53 4.77
N SER A 555 4.12 -9.81 4.40
CA SER A 555 5.22 -9.09 5.06
C SER A 555 5.16 -7.68 4.48
N GLY A 556 4.63 -6.74 5.25
CA GLY A 556 4.65 -5.31 4.92
C GLY A 556 6.07 -4.76 4.79
N SER A 557 6.82 -5.18 3.77
CA SER A 557 8.01 -4.49 3.33
C SER A 557 7.62 -3.62 2.15
N VAL A 558 7.69 -2.32 2.43
CA VAL A 558 7.54 -1.17 1.55
C VAL A 558 6.09 -0.70 1.39
N MET A 559 5.87 0.48 1.98
CA MET A 559 4.80 1.44 1.73
C MET A 559 4.31 1.42 0.25
N ASP A 560 3.01 1.66 0.06
CA ASP A 560 2.45 2.56 -0.97
C ASP A 560 1.23 2.06 -1.77
N ASP A 561 0.93 0.75 -1.85
CA ASP A 561 -0.16 0.33 -2.75
C ASP A 561 -1.50 0.03 -2.05
N LEU A 562 -2.39 1.03 -2.05
CA LEU A 562 -3.83 0.90 -1.75
C LEU A 562 -4.55 -0.13 -2.68
N ASN A 563 -3.86 -0.60 -3.73
CA ASN A 563 -4.33 -1.58 -4.70
C ASN A 563 -4.18 -3.06 -4.27
N ASP A 564 -3.56 -3.34 -3.12
CA ASP A 564 -3.27 -4.70 -2.64
C ASP A 564 -4.49 -5.56 -2.20
N ARG A 565 -5.71 -5.14 -2.54
CA ARG A 565 -6.95 -5.81 -2.12
C ARG A 565 -7.15 -7.21 -2.72
N GLU A 566 -6.42 -7.57 -3.78
CA GLU A 566 -6.68 -8.77 -4.59
C GLU A 566 -5.45 -9.68 -4.79
N LEU A 567 -4.45 -9.66 -3.90
CA LEU A 567 -3.21 -10.41 -4.16
C LEU A 567 -3.37 -11.94 -4.20
N TRP A 568 -4.31 -12.53 -3.44
CA TRP A 568 -4.39 -14.00 -3.31
C TRP A 568 -4.90 -14.69 -4.59
N ASP A 569 -5.73 -14.02 -5.38
CA ASP A 569 -6.29 -14.59 -6.62
C ASP A 569 -5.36 -14.39 -7.83
N SER A 570 -4.45 -13.40 -7.78
CA SER A 570 -3.48 -13.13 -8.86
C SER A 570 -2.69 -14.38 -9.27
N ASP A 571 -2.37 -15.24 -8.31
CA ASP A 571 -1.60 -16.46 -8.54
C ASP A 571 -2.35 -17.63 -9.16
N LEU A 572 -3.68 -17.64 -8.99
CA LEU A 572 -4.55 -18.69 -9.51
C LEU A 572 -5.20 -18.28 -10.84
N THR A 573 -4.98 -17.05 -11.31
CA THR A 573 -5.47 -16.61 -12.62
C THR A 573 -4.82 -17.42 -13.76
N PRO A 574 -5.60 -17.88 -14.75
CA PRO A 574 -5.06 -18.54 -15.92
C PRO A 574 -4.28 -17.52 -16.77
N LEU A 575 -3.02 -17.86 -17.10
CA LEU A 575 -2.24 -17.12 -18.09
C LEU A 575 -3.03 -17.08 -19.41
N SER A 576 -3.30 -15.86 -19.89
CA SER A 576 -3.90 -15.60 -21.21
C SER A 576 -2.95 -15.95 -22.35
#